data_AF-A0A6B2NNJ7-F1
#
_entry.id   AF-A0A6B2NNJ7-F1
#
_cell.length_a   1.000
_cell.length_b   1.000
_cell.length_c   1.000
_cell.angle_alpha   90.00
_cell.angle_beta   90.00
_cell.angle_gamma   90.00
#
_symmetry.space_group_name_H-M   'P 1'
#
loop_
_entity.id
_entity.type
_entity.pdbx_description
1 polymer ?
#
loop_
_entity_poly.entity_id
_entity_poly.type
_entity_poly.pdbx_seq_one_letter_code
_entity_poly.pdbx_strand_id
1 'polypeptide(L)' 'MPETLIEHAKIEQPEAYRGRKSSYDRDQLNLVLDMTNTGAGTSEVARAAGLSRQTVLRIRRDLAEAEAGLARWGM' A
#
# COMPACT_ATOMS: atom_id res chain seq x y z
N MET A 1 1.91 24.41 37.55
CA MET A 1 1.43 24.30 36.16
C MET A 1 2.17 23.12 35.53
N PRO A 2 1.50 22.00 35.20
CA PRO A 2 2.16 20.84 34.59
C PRO A 2 2.15 21.00 33.07
N GLU A 3 3.33 21.17 32.47
CA GLU A 3 3.48 21.22 31.01
C GLU A 3 4.02 19.87 30.55
N THR A 4 3.14 19.09 29.96
CA THR A 4 3.37 17.76 29.39
C THR A 4 4.41 17.81 28.28
N LEU A 5 5.65 17.42 28.59
CA LEU A 5 6.64 17.04 27.58
C LEU A 5 6.19 15.71 26.98
N ILE A 6 5.49 15.80 25.85
CA ILE A 6 5.28 14.67 24.97
C ILE A 6 6.66 14.31 24.42
N GLU A 7 7.31 13.33 25.05
CA GLU A 7 8.46 12.64 24.50
C GLU A 7 8.03 11.95 23.20
N HIS A 8 8.08 12.69 22.10
CA HIS A 8 7.97 12.13 20.75
C HIS A 8 9.22 11.27 20.52
N ALA A 9 9.09 9.98 20.85
CA ALA A 9 10.03 8.94 20.51
C ALA A 9 10.37 9.02 19.01
N LYS A 10 11.49 9.67 18.68
CA LYS A 10 12.18 9.55 17.40
C LYS A 10 12.79 8.16 17.36
N ILE A 11 11.95 7.15 17.15
CA ILE A 11 12.42 5.84 16.69
C ILE A 11 12.83 6.05 15.25
N GLU A 12 14.13 5.96 15.03
CA GLU A 12 14.81 6.01 13.75
C GLU A 12 14.14 5.05 12.77
N GLN A 13 13.30 5.58 11.88
CA GLN A 13 12.77 4.85 10.75
C GLN A 13 13.55 5.30 9.51
N PRO A 14 14.62 4.61 9.10
CA PRO A 14 15.27 4.84 7.80
C PRO A 14 14.30 4.67 6.61
N GLU A 15 13.13 4.09 6.87
CA GLU A 15 11.96 4.03 5.99
C GLU A 15 11.36 5.42 5.69
N ALA A 16 11.51 6.41 6.55
CA ALA A 16 10.91 7.74 6.38
C ALA A 16 11.43 8.53 5.16
N TYR A 17 12.58 8.12 4.59
CA TYR A 17 13.19 8.80 3.44
C TYR A 17 12.77 8.23 2.06
N ARG A 18 11.95 7.16 2.03
CA ARG A 18 11.49 6.51 0.79
C ARG A 18 10.03 6.85 0.41
N GLY A 19 9.36 7.67 1.22
CA GLY A 19 7.95 8.07 1.03
C GLY A 19 6.99 7.29 1.93
N ARG A 20 5.71 7.18 1.55
CA ARG A 20 4.77 6.29 2.26
C ARG A 20 5.02 4.85 1.81
N LYS A 21 5.30 3.95 2.75
CA LYS A 21 5.28 2.49 2.52
C LYS A 21 3.98 2.12 1.81
N SER A 22 4.07 1.38 0.71
CA SER A 22 2.88 0.84 0.04
C SER A 22 2.04 0.10 1.07
N SER A 23 0.74 0.36 1.11
CA SER A 23 -0.18 -0.29 2.06
C SER A 23 -0.52 -1.73 1.65
N TYR A 24 0.25 -2.31 0.73
CA TYR A 24 0.09 -3.63 0.17
C TYR A 24 1.44 -4.22 -0.21
N ASP A 25 1.53 -5.54 -0.24
CA ASP A 25 2.71 -6.31 -0.65
C ASP A 25 2.57 -6.88 -2.08
N ARG A 26 3.56 -7.67 -2.49
CA ARG A 26 3.60 -8.31 -3.81
C ARG A 26 2.46 -9.32 -4.01
N ASP A 27 2.09 -10.08 -2.97
CA ASP A 27 1.03 -11.08 -3.04
C ASP A 27 -0.34 -10.42 -3.22
N GLN A 28 -0.59 -9.33 -2.50
CA GLN A 28 -1.80 -8.52 -2.65
C GLN A 28 -1.86 -7.86 -4.04
N LEU A 29 -0.73 -7.40 -4.59
CA LEU A 29 -0.70 -6.89 -5.95
C LEU A 29 -1.02 -7.98 -6.99
N ASN A 30 -0.42 -9.17 -6.83
CA ASN A 30 -0.68 -10.32 -7.69
C ASN A 30 -2.15 -10.74 -7.64
N LEU A 31 -2.75 -10.77 -6.45
CA LEU A 31 -4.16 -11.09 -6.28
C LEU A 31 -5.08 -10.05 -6.93
N VAL A 32 -4.73 -8.76 -6.83
CA VAL A 32 -5.45 -7.69 -7.55
C VAL A 32 -5.37 -7.90 -9.05
N LEU A 33 -4.22 -8.30 -9.58
CA LEU A 33 -4.03 -8.57 -11.01
C LEU A 33 -4.83 -9.76 -11.50
N ASP A 34 -4.68 -10.90 -10.81
CA ASP A 34 -5.39 -12.14 -11.14
C ASP A 34 -6.90 -11.90 -11.20
N MET A 35 -7.47 -11.35 -10.13
CA MET A 35 -8.91 -11.09 -10.08
C MET A 35 -9.37 -10.01 -11.06
N THR A 36 -8.52 -9.04 -11.39
CA THR A 36 -8.85 -8.06 -12.42
C THR A 36 -8.88 -8.70 -13.81
N ASN A 37 -7.94 -9.60 -14.11
CA ASN A 37 -7.87 -10.32 -15.38
C ASN A 37 -9.04 -11.31 -15.54
N THR A 38 -9.58 -11.85 -14.45
CA THR A 38 -10.80 -12.67 -14.47
C THR A 38 -12.10 -11.85 -14.55
N GLY A 39 -12.01 -10.52 -14.56
CA GLY A 39 -13.15 -9.62 -14.72
C GLY A 39 -13.86 -9.25 -13.41
N ALA A 40 -13.26 -9.54 -12.25
CA ALA A 40 -13.88 -9.24 -10.95
C ALA A 40 -14.05 -7.73 -10.72
N GLY A 41 -15.11 -7.37 -10.01
CA GLY A 41 -15.41 -5.98 -9.69
C GLY A 41 -14.43 -5.38 -8.68
N THR A 42 -14.16 -4.08 -8.74
CA THR A 42 -13.22 -3.38 -7.83
C THR A 42 -13.53 -3.61 -6.34
N SER A 43 -14.82 -3.71 -5.99
CA SER A 43 -15.28 -3.97 -4.61
C SER A 43 -14.88 -5.36 -4.10
N GLU A 44 -14.98 -6.34 -4.99
CA GLU A 44 -14.72 -7.74 -4.69
C GLU A 44 -13.22 -7.95 -4.54
N VAL A 45 -12.44 -7.43 -5.49
CA VAL A 45 -10.99 -7.44 -5.44
C VAL A 45 -10.45 -6.75 -4.19
N ALA A 46 -11.01 -5.60 -3.80
CA ALA A 46 -10.62 -4.90 -2.57
C ALA A 46 -10.83 -5.78 -1.32
N ARG A 47 -11.96 -6.47 -1.24
CA ARG A 47 -12.25 -7.37 -0.11
C ARG A 47 -11.33 -8.59 -0.10
N ALA A 48 -11.14 -9.22 -1.25
CA ALA A 48 -10.29 -10.41 -1.37
C ALA A 48 -8.82 -10.11 -1.05
N ALA A 49 -8.30 -8.97 -1.52
CA ALA A 49 -6.92 -8.55 -1.27
C ALA A 49 -6.72 -7.86 0.10
N GLY A 50 -7.79 -7.62 0.87
CA GLY A 50 -7.70 -6.87 2.13
C GLY A 50 -7.30 -5.41 1.93
N LEU A 51 -7.58 -4.83 0.77
CA LEU A 51 -7.20 -3.48 0.38
C LEU A 51 -8.39 -2.53 0.38
N SER A 52 -8.10 -1.23 0.43
CA SER A 52 -9.14 -0.22 0.16
C SER A 52 -9.52 -0.23 -1.33
N ARG A 53 -10.78 0.08 -1.63
CA ARG A 53 -11.24 0.28 -3.02
C ARG A 53 -10.37 1.29 -3.78
N GLN A 54 -9.94 2.36 -3.11
CA GLN A 54 -9.10 3.40 -3.72
C GLN A 54 -7.72 2.85 -4.10
N THR A 55 -7.15 1.96 -3.28
CA THR A 55 -5.89 1.27 -3.58
C THR A 55 -6.02 0.42 -4.84
N VAL A 56 -7.09 -0.39 -4.93
CA VAL A 56 -7.36 -1.22 -6.12
C VAL A 56 -7.56 -0.35 -7.37
N LEU A 57 -8.29 0.76 -7.27
CA LEU A 57 -8.45 1.70 -8.40
C LEU A 57 -7.13 2.31 -8.86
N ARG A 58 -6.22 2.66 -7.93
CA ARG A 58 -4.89 3.18 -8.29
C ARG A 58 -4.05 2.11 -8.99
N ILE A 59 -4.02 0.89 -8.46
CA ILE A 59 -3.32 -0.25 -9.08
C ILE A 59 -3.84 -0.51 -10.50
N ARG A 60 -5.16 -0.51 -10.68
CA ARG A 60 -5.79 -0.72 -12.00
C ARG A 60 -5.53 0.44 -12.97
N ARG A 61 -5.37 1.66 -12.46
CA ARG A 61 -5.08 2.85 -13.26
C ARG A 61 -3.62 2.86 -13.73
N ASP A 62 -2.70 2.49 -12.85
CA ASP A 62 -1.27 2.48 -13.14
C ASP A 62 -0.58 1.32 -12.41
N LEU A 63 -0.47 0.20 -13.11
CA LEU A 63 0.20 -0.98 -12.59
C LEU A 63 1.72 -0.79 -12.50
N ALA A 64 2.31 -0.08 -13.46
CA ALA A 64 3.74 0.14 -13.49
C ALA A 64 4.19 1.00 -12.30
N GLU A 65 3.42 2.02 -11.93
CA GLU A 65 3.66 2.82 -10.73
C GLU A 65 3.51 1.98 -9.45
N ALA A 66 2.53 1.08 -9.39
CA ALA A 66 2.34 0.16 -8.26
C ALA A 66 3.53 -0.79 -8.09
N GLU A 67 4.01 -1.41 -9.17
CA GLU A 67 5.20 -2.28 -9.17
C GLU A 67 6.47 -1.52 -8.81
N ALA A 68 6.69 -0.34 -9.41
CA ALA A 68 7.82 0.51 -9.07
C ALA A 68 7.74 1.01 -7.62
N GLY A 69 6.53 1.17 -7.07
CA GLY A 69 6.28 1.40 -5.66
C GLY A 69 6.86 0.28 -4.81
N LEU A 70 6.43 -0.97 -5.02
CA LEU A 70 6.93 -2.13 -4.28
C LEU A 70 8.45 -2.31 -4.40
N ALA A 71 8.98 -2.21 -5.62
CA ALA A 71 10.41 -2.34 -5.89
C ALA A 71 11.27 -1.29 -5.14
N ARG A 72 10.76 -0.05 -5.00
CA ARG A 72 11.43 1.02 -4.22
C ARG A 72 11.55 0.68 -2.74
N TRP A 73 10.67 -0.17 -2.21
CA TRP A 73 10.66 -0.61 -0.81
C TRP A 73 11.32 -1.97 -0.59
N GLY A 74 11.72 -2.68 -1.65
CA GLY A 74 12.29 -4.02 -1.57
C GLY A 74 11.29 -5.10 -1.18
N MET A 75 10.01 -4.91 -1.52
CA MET A 75 8.93 -5.91 -1.46
C MET A 75 8.69 -6.51 -2.84
#